data_AF-A0A951T6K0-F1
#
_entry.id   AF-A0A951T6K0-F1
#
_cell.length_a   1.000
_cell.length_b   1.000
_cell.length_c   1.000
_cell.angle_alpha   90.00
_cell.angle_beta   90.00
_cell.angle_gamma   90.00
#
_symmetry.space_group_name_H-M   'P 1'
#
loop_
_entity.id
_entity.type
_entity.pdbx_description
1 polymer ?
#
loop_
_entity_poly.entity_id
_entity_poly.type
_entity_poly.pdbx_seq_one_letter_code
_entity_poly.pdbx_strand_id
1 'polypeptide(L)'
;MTRSSPNRIACIPLIAVAISTPVALAQDFSPYFKTTGRGAYDLYNDTVLCSAVLERAIEPEPESEQLPLLEKGIDYTVNFALFLLESGDVVDMSGAILAPDNLPIDRRNARADWQAVLFSLEDEGETPEAEIARCLRLYGHDWE
;
A
#
# COMPACT_ATOMS: atom_id res chain seq x y z
N MET A 1 -31.47 6.79 69.12
CA MET A 1 -31.76 6.03 67.89
C MET A 1 -32.61 6.96 67.04
N THR A 2 -32.16 7.52 65.92
CA THR A 2 -31.79 6.85 64.66
C THR A 2 -30.77 7.70 63.88
N ARG A 3 -29.80 7.00 63.28
CA ARG A 3 -28.63 7.53 62.57
C ARG A 3 -29.00 8.13 61.20
N SER A 4 -28.33 9.24 60.91
CA SER A 4 -28.07 9.85 59.60
C SER A 4 -27.88 8.82 58.47
N SER A 5 -28.70 8.92 57.41
CA SER A 5 -28.47 8.25 56.13
C SER A 5 -27.59 9.14 55.23
N PRO A 6 -26.42 8.68 54.76
CA PRO A 6 -25.61 9.46 53.84
C PRO A 6 -26.13 9.29 52.40
N ASN A 7 -26.21 10.41 51.68
CA ASN A 7 -26.31 10.44 50.22
C ASN A 7 -25.22 9.57 49.61
N ARG A 8 -25.59 8.43 49.01
CA ARG A 8 -24.69 7.67 48.14
C ARG A 8 -24.91 8.16 46.72
N ILE A 9 -24.13 9.17 46.32
CA ILE A 9 -23.92 9.48 44.91
C ILE A 9 -23.11 8.30 44.36
N ALA A 10 -23.77 7.42 43.62
CA ALA A 10 -23.10 6.39 42.85
C ALA A 10 -22.41 7.06 41.66
N CYS A 11 -21.15 7.45 41.82
CA CYS A 11 -20.31 7.79 40.68
C CYS A 11 -20.02 6.50 39.92
N ILE A 12 -20.76 6.26 38.84
CA ILE A 12 -20.46 5.24 37.86
C ILE A 12 -19.15 5.68 37.17
N PRO A 13 -18.03 4.94 37.31
CA PRO A 13 -16.87 5.23 36.50
C PRO A 13 -17.22 4.86 35.06
N LEU A 14 -17.39 5.86 34.19
CA LEU A 14 -17.39 5.66 32.74
C LEU A 14 -15.99 5.13 32.39
N ILE A 15 -15.86 3.81 32.26
CA ILE A 15 -14.69 3.22 31.62
C ILE A 15 -14.84 3.55 30.14
N ALA A 16 -14.17 4.61 29.71
CA ALA A 16 -13.90 4.86 28.31
C ALA A 16 -12.97 3.73 27.85
N VAL A 17 -13.55 2.62 27.39
CA VAL A 17 -12.82 1.66 26.57
C VAL A 17 -12.51 2.42 25.29
N ALA A 18 -11.31 2.98 25.20
CA ALA A 18 -10.75 3.39 23.93
C ALA A 18 -10.63 2.09 23.13
N ILE A 19 -11.65 1.79 22.33
CA ILE A 19 -11.56 0.79 21.29
C ILE A 19 -10.62 1.41 20.27
N SER A 20 -9.32 1.26 20.49
CA SER A 20 -8.36 1.37 19.40
C SER A 20 -8.69 0.21 18.49
N THR A 21 -9.63 0.41 17.56
CA THR A 21 -9.78 -0.47 16.41
C THR A 21 -8.40 -0.52 15.79
N PRO A 22 -7.73 -1.69 15.73
CA PRO A 22 -6.55 -1.80 14.90
C PRO A 22 -7.06 -1.46 13.50
N VAL A 23 -6.57 -0.36 12.96
CA VAL A 23 -6.68 -0.07 11.53
C VAL A 23 -5.69 -1.03 10.88
N ALA A 24 -5.99 -2.32 10.94
CA ALA A 24 -5.48 -3.28 10.00
C ALA A 24 -6.21 -2.90 8.71
N LEU A 25 -5.63 -1.96 7.96
CA LEU A 25 -5.93 -1.87 6.55
C LEU A 25 -5.62 -3.26 6.01
N ALA A 26 -6.66 -4.04 5.74
CA ALA A 26 -6.56 -5.11 4.77
C ALA A 26 -6.31 -4.40 3.43
N GLN A 27 -5.10 -3.88 3.25
CA GLN A 27 -4.59 -3.54 1.95
C GLN A 27 -4.53 -4.87 1.20
N ASP A 28 -5.28 -4.96 0.11
CA ASP A 28 -5.17 -6.06 -0.85
C ASP A 28 -3.81 -5.97 -1.51
N PHE A 29 -2.78 -6.46 -0.79
CA PHE A 29 -1.42 -6.58 -1.29
C PHE A 29 -1.38 -7.57 -2.45
N SER A 30 -0.45 -7.33 -3.38
CA SER A 30 -0.22 -8.26 -4.48
C SER A 30 0.03 -9.68 -3.97
N PRO A 31 -0.56 -10.73 -4.58
CA PRO A 31 -0.19 -12.12 -4.28
C PRO A 31 1.25 -12.44 -4.71
N TYR A 32 1.82 -11.65 -5.62
CA TYR A 32 3.20 -11.76 -6.09
C TYR A 32 4.19 -11.06 -5.15
N PHE A 33 3.69 -10.36 -4.12
CA PHE A 33 4.49 -9.66 -3.13
C PHE A 33 4.38 -10.33 -1.76
N LYS A 34 5.53 -10.50 -1.09
CA LYS A 34 5.57 -11.05 0.27
C LYS A 34 5.55 -9.91 1.29
N THR A 35 4.48 -9.84 2.08
CA THR A 35 4.41 -8.93 3.23
C THR A 35 5.39 -9.35 4.32
N THR A 36 6.08 -8.39 4.92
CA THR A 36 7.11 -8.60 5.95
C THR A 36 6.59 -8.34 7.37
N GLY A 37 5.39 -7.77 7.50
CA GLY A 37 4.81 -7.31 8.76
C GLY A 37 5.28 -5.91 9.17
N ARG A 38 6.05 -5.23 8.31
CA ARG A 38 6.52 -3.86 8.50
C ARG A 38 5.61 -2.93 7.71
N GLY A 39 4.51 -2.47 8.33
CA GLY A 39 3.42 -1.78 7.62
C GLY A 39 3.86 -0.69 6.64
N ALA A 40 4.74 0.24 7.05
CA ALA A 40 5.23 1.31 6.18
C ALA A 40 6.09 0.79 5.01
N TYR A 41 6.94 -0.21 5.25
CA TYR A 41 7.77 -0.83 4.23
C TYR A 41 6.98 -1.69 3.26
N ASP A 42 6.01 -2.47 3.77
CA ASP A 42 5.13 -3.29 2.93
C ASP A 42 4.26 -2.40 2.02
N LEU A 43 3.74 -1.29 2.54
CA LEU A 43 3.01 -0.30 1.75
C LEU A 43 3.90 0.38 0.70
N TYR A 44 5.10 0.81 1.09
CA TYR A 44 6.07 1.40 0.15
C TYR A 44 6.38 0.44 -1.00
N ASN A 45 6.70 -0.81 -0.69
CA ASN A 45 7.03 -1.79 -1.70
C ASN A 45 5.85 -2.15 -2.62
N ASP A 46 4.63 -2.29 -2.09
CA ASP A 46 3.45 -2.53 -2.94
C ASP A 46 3.18 -1.34 -3.87
N THR A 47 3.40 -0.12 -3.39
CA THR A 47 3.30 1.10 -4.20
C THR A 47 4.31 1.08 -5.36
N VAL A 48 5.57 0.76 -5.07
CA VAL A 48 6.63 0.68 -6.08
C VAL A 48 6.38 -0.47 -7.07
N LEU A 49 5.89 -1.62 -6.60
CA LEU A 49 5.48 -2.74 -7.45
C LEU A 49 4.35 -2.32 -8.40
N CYS A 50 3.32 -1.64 -7.89
CA CYS A 50 2.23 -1.17 -8.74
C CYS A 50 2.68 -0.15 -9.78
N SER A 51 3.67 0.70 -9.48
CA SER A 51 4.29 1.56 -10.50
C SER A 51 4.85 0.72 -11.65
N ALA A 52 5.60 -0.34 -11.34
CA ALA A 52 6.18 -1.24 -12.36
C ALA A 52 5.10 -2.00 -13.16
N VAL A 53 4.05 -2.48 -12.52
CA VAL A 53 2.92 -3.16 -13.17
C VAL A 53 2.24 -2.24 -14.19
N LEU A 54 1.91 -1.01 -13.77
CA LEU A 54 1.20 -0.04 -14.61
C LEU A 54 2.06 0.45 -15.77
N GLU A 55 3.36 0.67 -15.56
CA GLU A 55 4.30 1.03 -16.63
C GLU A 55 4.38 -0.05 -17.70
N ARG A 56 4.46 -1.32 -17.27
CA ARG A 56 4.53 -2.45 -18.21
C ARG A 56 3.25 -2.64 -19.00
N ALA A 57 2.11 -2.23 -18.44
CA ALA A 57 0.81 -2.24 -19.10
C ALA A 57 0.65 -1.15 -20.18
N ILE A 58 1.53 -0.14 -20.24
CA ILE A 58 1.58 0.84 -21.34
C ILE A 58 2.30 0.27 -22.57
N GLU A 59 3.32 -0.56 -22.39
CA GLU A 59 4.10 -1.13 -23.49
C GLU A 59 3.29 -1.85 -24.60
N PRO A 60 2.21 -2.61 -24.31
CA PRO A 60 1.40 -3.22 -25.37
C PRO A 60 0.49 -2.24 -26.12
N GLU A 61 0.65 -0.92 -25.94
CA GLU A 61 -0.22 0.14 -26.51
C GLU A 61 -1.70 -0.06 -26.09
N PRO A 62 -2.05 0.32 -24.84
CA PRO A 62 -3.39 0.10 -24.29
C PRO A 62 -4.46 0.88 -25.09
N GLU A 63 -5.71 0.46 -24.93
CA GLU A 63 -6.85 1.20 -25.49
C GLU A 63 -6.83 2.67 -25.03
N SER A 64 -7.30 3.59 -25.89
CA SER A 64 -7.21 5.03 -25.62
C SER A 64 -7.90 5.48 -24.34
N GLU A 65 -8.90 4.71 -23.87
CA GLU A 65 -9.60 4.98 -22.61
C GLU A 65 -8.84 4.51 -21.37
N GLN A 66 -7.96 3.50 -21.51
CA GLN A 66 -7.17 2.95 -20.41
C GLN A 66 -5.86 3.71 -20.20
N LEU A 67 -5.29 4.26 -21.27
CA LEU A 67 -4.03 5.00 -21.24
C LEU A 67 -4.02 6.14 -20.19
N PRO A 68 -5.03 7.03 -20.09
CA PRO A 68 -5.02 8.11 -19.09
C PRO A 68 -5.06 7.60 -17.64
N LEU A 69 -5.69 6.45 -17.40
CA LEU A 69 -5.75 5.82 -16.08
C LEU A 69 -4.39 5.23 -15.69
N LEU A 70 -3.70 4.62 -16.66
CA LEU A 70 -2.36 4.07 -16.47
C LEU A 70 -1.36 5.19 -16.17
N GLU A 71 -1.34 6.25 -16.98
CA GLU A 71 -0.47 7.43 -16.76
C GLU A 71 -0.71 8.05 -15.38
N LYS A 72 -1.98 8.28 -15.02
CA LYS A 72 -2.37 8.80 -13.70
C LYS A 72 -1.89 7.87 -12.57
N GLY A 73 -2.10 6.56 -12.70
CA GLY A 73 -1.68 5.60 -11.68
C GLY A 73 -0.17 5.53 -11.51
N ILE A 74 0.59 5.67 -12.59
CA ILE A 74 2.06 5.75 -12.53
C ILE A 74 2.49 7.02 -11.78
N ASP A 75 1.94 8.17 -12.16
CA ASP A 75 2.27 9.44 -11.49
C ASP A 75 1.90 9.41 -10.00
N TYR A 76 0.73 8.86 -9.66
CA TYR A 76 0.30 8.74 -8.27
C TYR A 76 1.20 7.79 -7.48
N THR A 77 1.52 6.60 -8.00
CA THR A 77 2.41 5.65 -7.31
C THR A 77 3.80 6.24 -7.06
N VAL A 78 4.37 6.98 -8.02
CA VAL A 78 5.67 7.64 -7.83
C VAL A 78 5.60 8.70 -6.74
N ASN A 79 4.61 9.58 -6.78
CA ASN A 79 4.47 10.66 -5.80
C ASN A 79 4.14 10.11 -4.40
N PHE A 80 3.32 9.08 -4.31
CA PHE A 80 3.00 8.44 -3.05
C PHE A 80 4.20 7.70 -2.45
N ALA A 81 5.00 7.02 -3.28
CA ALA A 81 6.25 6.40 -2.83
C ALA A 81 7.23 7.46 -2.30
N LEU A 82 7.37 8.61 -2.97
CA LEU A 82 8.18 9.73 -2.47
C LEU A 82 7.66 10.23 -1.11
N PHE A 83 6.36 10.47 -0.99
CA PHE A 83 5.74 10.90 0.26
C PHE A 83 6.01 9.93 1.42
N LEU A 84 5.93 8.61 1.17
CA LEU A 84 6.25 7.59 2.18
C LEU A 84 7.72 7.66 2.60
N LEU A 85 8.64 7.83 1.66
CA LEU A 85 10.08 7.95 1.95
C LEU A 85 10.42 9.25 2.71
N GLU A 86 9.74 10.35 2.38
CA GLU A 86 9.91 11.64 3.07
C GLU A 86 9.43 11.61 4.52
N SER A 87 8.52 10.70 4.90
CA SER A 87 8.09 10.54 6.29
C SER A 87 9.22 10.02 7.20
N GLY A 88 10.21 9.32 6.63
CA GLY A 88 11.31 8.71 7.37
C GLY A 88 10.92 7.45 8.16
N ASP A 89 9.72 6.90 7.95
CA ASP A 89 9.22 5.71 8.67
C ASP A 89 9.46 4.40 7.89
N VAL A 90 9.89 4.49 6.64
CA VAL A 90 10.14 3.32 5.78
C VAL A 90 11.47 2.69 6.14
N VAL A 91 11.42 1.60 6.92
CA VAL A 91 12.62 0.83 7.33
C VAL A 91 12.68 -0.48 6.58
N ASP A 92 13.76 -0.70 5.83
CA ASP A 92 13.97 -1.89 5.02
C ASP A 92 14.25 -3.15 5.87
N MET A 93 14.45 -4.28 5.18
CA MET A 93 14.74 -5.56 5.81
C MET A 93 16.11 -5.63 6.49
N SER A 94 17.06 -4.77 6.10
CA SER A 94 18.36 -4.65 6.75
C SER A 94 18.31 -3.77 8.01
N GLY A 95 17.21 -3.04 8.21
CA GLY A 95 17.05 -2.06 9.29
C GLY A 95 17.46 -0.64 8.90
N ALA A 96 17.75 -0.38 7.62
CA ALA A 96 18.06 0.94 7.11
C ALA A 96 16.78 1.74 6.84
N ILE A 97 16.77 3.02 7.21
CA ILE A 97 15.71 3.94 6.80
C ILE A 97 15.94 4.28 5.33
N LEU A 98 14.94 4.03 4.49
CA LEU A 98 14.95 4.42 3.09
C LEU A 98 14.66 5.92 2.97
N ALA A 99 15.36 6.57 2.04
CA ALA A 99 15.25 7.98 1.72
C ALA A 99 14.76 8.17 0.27
N PRO A 100 14.28 9.37 -0.12
CA PRO A 100 13.83 9.64 -1.49
C PRO A 100 14.81 9.23 -2.60
N ASP A 101 16.12 9.34 -2.33
CA ASP A 101 17.19 8.95 -3.26
C ASP A 101 17.23 7.43 -3.55
N ASN A 102 16.56 6.60 -2.76
CA ASN A 102 16.41 5.17 -3.00
C ASN A 102 15.37 4.86 -4.08
N LEU A 103 14.40 5.73 -4.31
CA LEU A 103 13.28 5.44 -5.21
C LEU A 103 13.69 5.07 -6.64
N PRO A 104 14.67 5.72 -7.29
CA PRO A 104 15.08 5.34 -8.64
C PRO A 104 15.62 3.91 -8.74
N ILE A 105 16.37 3.45 -7.73
CA ILE A 105 16.89 2.07 -7.74
C ILE A 105 15.80 1.07 -7.40
N ASP A 106 14.91 1.40 -6.46
CA ASP A 106 13.81 0.51 -6.06
C ASP A 106 12.80 0.30 -7.19
N ARG A 107 12.46 1.37 -7.94
CA ARG A 107 11.62 1.25 -9.15
C ARG A 107 12.25 0.38 -10.22
N ARG A 108 13.56 0.54 -10.46
CA ARG A 108 14.28 -0.31 -11.41
C ARG A 108 14.24 -1.78 -10.99
N ASN A 109 14.42 -2.06 -9.70
CA ASN A 109 14.36 -3.41 -9.17
C ASN A 109 12.95 -3.99 -9.30
N ALA A 110 11.91 -3.23 -8.93
CA ALA A 110 10.52 -3.66 -9.07
C ALA A 110 10.12 -3.96 -10.51
N ARG A 111 10.61 -3.21 -11.50
CA ARG A 111 10.43 -3.57 -12.93
C ARG A 111 11.07 -4.91 -13.28
N ALA A 112 12.28 -5.16 -12.78
CA ALA A 112 12.97 -6.43 -13.04
C ALA A 112 12.24 -7.61 -12.37
N ASP A 113 11.79 -7.41 -11.14
CA ASP A 113 11.02 -8.41 -10.40
C ASP A 113 9.68 -8.69 -11.08
N TRP A 114 8.97 -7.64 -11.51
CA TRP A 114 7.72 -7.80 -12.25
C TRP A 114 7.92 -8.51 -13.60
N GLN A 115 9.00 -8.20 -14.32
CA GLN A 115 9.34 -8.91 -15.55
C GLN A 115 9.60 -10.41 -15.30
N ALA A 116 10.21 -10.78 -14.16
CA ALA A 116 10.37 -12.17 -13.77
C ALA A 116 9.04 -12.85 -13.47
N VAL A 117 8.09 -12.14 -12.83
CA VAL A 117 6.73 -12.65 -12.61
C VAL A 117 6.01 -12.88 -13.93
N LEU A 118 6.10 -11.95 -14.89
CA LEU A 118 5.47 -12.10 -16.20
C LEU A 118 5.93 -13.36 -16.95
N PHE A 119 7.22 -13.69 -16.89
CA PHE A 119 7.71 -14.94 -17.48
C PHE A 119 7.09 -16.17 -16.81
N SER A 120 6.91 -16.15 -15.49
CA SER A 120 6.24 -17.25 -14.76
C SER A 120 4.76 -17.38 -15.14
N LEU A 121 4.06 -16.25 -15.29
CA LEU A 121 2.65 -16.27 -15.71
C LEU A 121 2.49 -16.84 -17.12
N GLU A 122 3.38 -16.47 -18.05
CA GLU A 122 3.37 -17.00 -19.41
C GLU A 122 3.56 -18.53 -19.42
N ASP A 123 4.49 -19.06 -18.62
CA ASP A 123 4.73 -20.50 -18.47
C ASP A 123 3.50 -21.24 -17.91
N GLU A 124 2.72 -20.57 -17.05
CA GLU A 124 1.51 -21.10 -16.41
C GLU A 124 0.23 -20.86 -17.25
N GLY A 125 0.32 -20.12 -18.37
CA GLY A 125 -0.82 -19.72 -19.18
C GLY A 125 -1.74 -18.70 -18.50
N GLU A 126 -1.22 -17.98 -17.50
CA GLU A 126 -1.88 -16.91 -16.79
C GLU A 126 -1.55 -15.54 -17.41
N THR A 127 -2.32 -14.53 -17.03
CA THR A 127 -2.26 -13.21 -17.66
C THR A 127 -2.21 -12.09 -16.58
N PRO A 128 -1.53 -10.96 -16.83
CA PRO A 128 -1.26 -9.94 -15.80
C PRO A 128 -2.46 -9.02 -15.46
N GLU A 129 -3.59 -9.17 -16.14
CA GLU A 129 -4.76 -8.27 -16.07
C GLU A 129 -5.33 -8.15 -14.67
N ALA A 130 -5.31 -9.23 -13.88
CA ALA A 130 -5.79 -9.18 -12.50
C ALA A 130 -4.96 -8.21 -11.64
N GLU A 131 -3.64 -8.20 -11.85
CA GLU A 131 -2.72 -7.33 -11.12
C GLU A 131 -2.78 -5.90 -11.64
N ILE A 132 -2.89 -5.70 -12.95
CA ILE A 132 -3.12 -4.38 -13.56
C ILE A 132 -4.42 -3.77 -13.01
N ALA A 133 -5.51 -4.54 -12.97
CA ALA A 133 -6.78 -4.09 -12.41
C ALA A 133 -6.67 -3.77 -10.91
N ARG A 134 -5.88 -4.53 -10.14
CA ARG A 134 -5.62 -4.24 -8.72
C ARG A 134 -4.92 -2.89 -8.56
N CYS A 135 -3.83 -2.67 -9.29
CA CYS A 135 -3.07 -1.43 -9.21
C CYS A 135 -3.87 -0.21 -9.70
N LEU A 136 -4.70 -0.37 -10.73
CA LEU A 136 -5.60 0.70 -11.18
C LEU A 136 -6.68 1.02 -10.13
N ARG A 137 -7.24 0.03 -9.43
CA ARG A 137 -8.19 0.28 -8.33
C ARG A 137 -7.54 1.06 -7.16
N LEU A 138 -6.26 0.81 -6.90
CA LEU A 138 -5.55 1.46 -5.80
C LEU A 138 -5.04 2.85 -6.18
N TYR A 139 -4.60 3.04 -7.42
CA TYR A 139 -3.83 4.22 -7.79
C TYR A 139 -4.30 4.94 -9.05
N GLY A 140 -5.18 4.33 -9.86
CA GLY A 140 -5.69 4.88 -11.12
C GLY A 140 -6.91 5.82 -10.99
N HIS A 141 -7.26 6.25 -9.78
CA HIS A 141 -8.43 7.09 -9.50
C HIS A 141 -8.04 8.43 -8.88
N ASP A 142 -8.95 9.42 -8.94
CA ASP A 142 -8.79 10.69 -8.24
C ASP A 142 -9.00 10.49 -6.74
N TRP A 143 -7.91 10.50 -5.99
CA TRP A 143 -7.94 10.62 -4.55
C TRP A 143 -7.99 12.12 -4.22
N GLU A 144 -9.21 12.66 -4.09
CA GLU A 144 -9.46 14.05 -3.64
C GLU A 144 -9.14 14.27 -2.16
#